data_AF-A0A914RZ83-F1
#
_entry.id   AF-A0A914RZ83-F1
#
_cell.length_a   1.000
_cell.length_b   1.000
_cell.length_c   1.000
_cell.angle_alpha   90.00
_cell.angle_beta   90.00
_cell.angle_gamma   90.00
#
_symmetry.space_group_name_H-M   'P 1'
#
loop_
_entity.id
_entity.type
_entity.pdbx_description
1 polymer ?
#
loop_
_entity_poly.entity_id
_entity_poly.type
_entity_poly.pdbx_seq_one_letter_code
_entity_poly.pdbx_strand_id
1 'polypeptide(L)'
;MAQRALVCASSTSTTDYVREMYVGVLKRLVDLRIRQAHEASGDSGDNVLLEYLGHPEYVDALQIPLQPLADNLDSGTYTTFEEDSVKYDKYREAIGYAIDELVDKLGHDHQIIVFLLGAGRGPLMQMIMDAEMNFNKKNRTRHDLLELKLVAVEKNVNAVVTLKYRNCTEYVDI
;
A
#
# COMPACT_ATOMS: atom_id res chain seq x y z
N MET A 1 15.00 5.19 -26.61
CA MET A 1 14.36 5.41 -25.29
C MET A 1 14.98 4.42 -24.31
N ALA A 2 15.72 4.89 -23.31
CA ALA A 2 16.29 4.02 -22.29
C ALA A 2 15.21 3.72 -21.24
N GLN A 3 14.78 2.46 -21.16
CA GLN A 3 13.85 1.99 -20.13
C GLN A 3 14.57 2.07 -18.78
N ARG A 4 14.06 2.88 -17.84
CA ARG A 4 14.54 2.87 -16.45
C ARG A 4 14.21 1.50 -15.86
N ALA A 5 15.23 0.76 -15.43
CA ALA A 5 15.03 -0.49 -14.70
C ALA A 5 14.31 -0.19 -13.38
N LEU A 6 13.09 -0.71 -13.22
CA LEU A 6 12.28 -0.63 -12.00
C LEU A 6 12.79 -1.55 -10.88
N VAL A 7 13.80 -2.38 -11.17
CA VAL A 7 14.44 -3.28 -10.22
C VAL A 7 15.91 -2.90 -10.14
N CYS A 8 16.38 -2.61 -8.92
CA CYS A 8 17.80 -2.50 -8.64
C CYS A 8 18.46 -3.86 -8.97
N ALA A 9 19.09 -3.96 -10.13
CA ALA A 9 19.79 -5.17 -10.58
C ALA A 9 21.15 -5.34 -9.89
N SER A 10 21.55 -4.45 -8.98
CA SER A 10 22.73 -4.70 -8.17
C SER A 10 22.39 -5.78 -7.14
N SER A 11 22.59 -7.03 -7.52
CA SER A 11 22.87 -8.09 -6.57
C SER A 11 24.16 -7.73 -5.83
N THR A 12 24.09 -6.84 -4.84
CA THR A 12 24.95 -7.01 -3.67
C THR A 12 24.53 -8.36 -3.11
N SER A 13 25.23 -9.41 -3.55
CA SER A 13 25.06 -10.77 -3.06
C SER A 13 25.25 -10.69 -1.55
N THR A 14 24.14 -10.64 -0.81
CA THR A 14 24.17 -10.94 0.61
C THR A 14 24.62 -12.37 0.68
N THR A 15 25.85 -12.61 1.13
CA THR A 15 26.36 -13.99 1.27
C THR A 15 25.43 -14.74 2.20
N ASP A 16 25.22 -16.04 1.96
CA ASP A 16 24.33 -16.86 2.79
C ASP A 16 24.67 -16.74 4.29
N TYR A 17 25.96 -16.56 4.60
CA TYR A 17 26.45 -16.23 5.94
C TYR A 17 25.83 -14.96 6.55
N VAL A 18 25.80 -13.86 5.80
CA VAL A 18 25.22 -12.60 6.28
C VAL A 18 23.72 -12.76 6.48
N ARG A 19 23.04 -13.48 5.58
CA ARG A 19 21.62 -13.80 5.70
C ARG A 19 21.34 -14.63 6.96
N GLU A 20 22.08 -15.70 7.20
CA GLU A 20 21.97 -16.54 8.39
C GLU A 20 22.23 -15.74 9.67
N MET A 21 23.25 -14.89 9.67
CA MET A 21 23.56 -14.03 10.81
C MET A 21 22.39 -13.09 11.15
N TYR A 22 21.82 -12.39 10.16
CA TYR A 22 20.67 -11.50 10.37
C TYR A 22 19.42 -12.28 10.82
N VAL A 23 19.13 -13.42 10.19
CA VAL A 23 18.02 -14.28 10.60
C VAL A 23 18.21 -14.76 12.04
N GLY A 24 19.42 -15.14 12.43
CA GLY A 24 19.74 -15.55 13.80
C GLY A 24 19.59 -14.42 14.82
N VAL A 25 19.99 -13.19 14.46
CA VAL A 25 19.78 -12.01 15.30
C VAL A 25 18.30 -11.71 15.45
N LEU A 26 17.54 -11.70 14.35
CA LEU A 26 16.10 -11.46 14.36
C LEU A 26 15.35 -12.50 15.21
N LYS A 27 15.65 -13.79 15.04
CA LYS A 27 15.07 -14.87 15.87
C LYS A 27 15.30 -14.62 17.35
N ARG A 28 16.54 -14.30 17.76
CA ARG A 28 16.87 -14.02 19.16
C ARG A 28 16.17 -12.79 19.70
N LEU A 29 16.06 -11.73 18.90
CA LEU A 29 15.36 -10.49 19.29
C LEU A 29 13.86 -10.75 19.49
N VAL A 30 13.24 -11.49 18.57
CA VAL A 30 11.83 -11.90 18.66
C VAL A 30 11.62 -12.77 19.90
N ASP A 31 12.45 -13.80 20.11
CA ASP A 31 12.36 -14.68 21.29
C ASP A 31 12.49 -13.91 22.61
N LEU A 32 13.45 -12.97 22.69
CA LEU A 32 13.64 -12.14 23.88
C LEU A 32 12.43 -11.26 24.15
N ARG A 33 11.84 -10.68 23.09
CA ARG A 33 10.69 -9.79 23.21
C ARG A 33 9.41 -10.55 23.59
N ILE A 34 9.22 -11.76 23.05
CA ILE A 34 8.14 -12.68 23.44
C ILE A 34 8.25 -13.02 24.93
N ARG A 35 9.44 -13.35 25.43
CA ARG A 35 9.65 -13.62 26.86
C ARG A 35 9.32 -12.41 27.74
N GLN A 36 9.84 -11.24 27.37
CA GLN A 36 9.54 -9.99 28.09
C GLN A 36 8.04 -9.67 28.10
N ALA A 37 7.34 -9.99 27.01
CA ALA A 37 5.90 -9.81 26.92
C ALA A 37 5.11 -10.78 27.80
N HIS A 38 5.51 -12.05 27.86
CA HIS A 38 4.95 -13.03 28.80
C HIS A 38 5.17 -12.63 30.26
N GLU A 39 6.30 -12.01 30.57
CA GLU A 39 6.62 -11.52 31.93
C GLU A 39 5.87 -10.23 32.30
N ALA A 40 5.61 -9.35 31.32
CA ALA A 40 4.92 -8.08 31.53
C ALA A 40 3.38 -8.19 31.54
N SER A 41 2.83 -9.23 30.91
CA SER A 41 1.38 -9.39 30.71
C SER A 41 0.81 -10.39 31.71
N GLY A 42 0.30 -9.90 32.84
CA GLY A 42 -0.73 -10.64 33.55
C GLY A 42 -1.97 -10.75 32.66
N ASP A 43 -2.26 -11.95 32.16
CA ASP A 43 -3.51 -12.35 31.50
C ASP A 43 -3.81 -11.78 30.08
N SER A 44 -2.85 -11.17 29.38
CA SER A 44 -3.03 -10.72 27.98
C SER A 44 -1.83 -11.06 27.08
N GLY A 45 -1.34 -12.30 27.15
CA GLY A 45 -0.24 -12.80 26.31
C GLY A 45 -0.55 -12.80 24.80
N ASP A 46 -1.82 -12.82 24.43
CA ASP A 46 -2.27 -12.98 23.03
C ASP A 46 -1.97 -11.76 22.16
N ASN A 47 -2.00 -10.54 22.72
CA ASN A 47 -1.78 -9.30 21.96
C ASN A 47 -0.34 -9.17 21.44
N VAL A 48 0.65 -9.64 22.20
CA VAL A 48 2.05 -9.49 21.79
C VAL A 48 2.47 -10.61 20.83
N LEU A 49 1.96 -11.82 20.98
CA LEU A 49 2.18 -12.87 19.98
C LEU A 49 1.56 -12.48 18.63
N LEU A 50 0.38 -11.84 18.64
CA LEU A 50 -0.27 -11.32 17.43
C LEU A 50 0.57 -10.25 16.72
N GLU A 51 1.17 -9.32 17.49
CA GLU A 51 2.01 -8.25 16.94
C GLU A 51 3.30 -8.78 16.26
N TYR A 52 3.89 -9.87 16.77
CA TYR A 52 5.20 -10.35 16.32
C TYR A 52 5.18 -11.63 15.46
N LEU A 53 4.29 -12.58 15.75
CA LEU A 53 4.18 -13.84 15.03
C LEU A 53 3.04 -13.82 13.99
N GLY A 54 2.23 -12.76 13.98
CA GLY A 54 1.00 -12.70 13.20
C GLY A 54 -0.12 -13.49 13.86
N HIS A 55 -1.23 -13.65 13.14
CA HIS A 55 -2.39 -14.35 13.66
C HIS A 55 -2.04 -15.84 13.92
N PRO A 56 -2.25 -16.38 15.14
CA PRO A 56 -1.81 -17.72 15.51
C PRO A 56 -2.36 -18.83 14.61
N GLU A 57 -3.54 -18.66 13.99
CA GLU A 57 -4.09 -19.59 13.01
C GLU A 57 -3.29 -19.70 11.72
N TYR A 58 -2.36 -18.77 11.45
CA TYR A 58 -1.47 -18.82 10.30
C TYR A 58 -0.11 -19.45 10.61
N VAL A 59 0.21 -19.72 11.89
CA VAL A 59 1.46 -20.37 12.27
C VAL A 59 1.43 -21.83 11.82
N ASP A 60 2.39 -22.22 10.98
CA ASP A 60 2.50 -23.55 10.36
C ASP A 60 1.25 -24.00 9.55
N ALA A 61 0.40 -23.05 9.16
CA ALA A 61 -0.76 -23.30 8.31
C ALA A 61 -0.40 -23.13 6.84
N LEU A 62 -0.60 -24.18 6.04
CA LEU A 62 -0.39 -24.11 4.59
C LEU A 62 -1.51 -23.31 3.92
N GLN A 63 -1.14 -22.31 3.14
CA GLN A 63 -2.05 -21.49 2.35
C GLN A 63 -1.68 -21.55 0.87
N ILE A 64 -2.69 -21.51 0.00
CA ILE A 64 -2.49 -21.40 -1.44
C ILE A 64 -2.26 -19.93 -1.78
N PRO A 65 -1.17 -19.57 -2.47
CA PRO A 65 -0.95 -18.19 -2.90
C PRO A 65 -2.08 -17.69 -3.78
N LEU A 66 -2.62 -16.51 -3.46
CA LEU A 66 -3.66 -15.88 -4.25
C LEU A 66 -3.20 -15.68 -5.71
N GLN A 67 -4.14 -15.80 -6.65
CA GLN A 67 -3.92 -15.54 -8.08
C GLN A 67 -4.86 -14.43 -8.59
N PRO A 68 -4.68 -13.15 -8.19
CA PRO A 68 -5.65 -12.08 -8.48
C PRO A 68 -5.90 -11.81 -9.98
N LEU A 69 -4.94 -12.17 -10.84
CA LEU A 69 -5.11 -12.05 -12.29
C LEU A 69 -6.04 -13.14 -12.84
N ALA A 70 -5.83 -14.38 -12.42
CA ALA A 70 -6.63 -15.52 -12.85
C ALA A 70 -8.03 -15.48 -12.20
N ASP A 71 -8.07 -15.28 -10.88
CA ASP A 71 -9.27 -15.41 -10.06
C ASP A 71 -9.84 -14.04 -9.67
N ASN A 72 -11.17 -13.95 -9.60
CA ASN A 72 -11.81 -12.78 -9.00
C ASN A 72 -11.79 -12.95 -7.48
N LEU A 73 -11.02 -12.11 -6.79
CA LEU A 73 -10.97 -12.11 -5.33
C LEU A 73 -12.35 -11.73 -4.75
N ASP A 74 -12.67 -12.32 -3.60
CA ASP A 74 -13.90 -12.06 -2.87
C ASP A 74 -13.81 -10.79 -1.99
N SER A 75 -14.95 -10.38 -1.45
CA SER A 75 -15.03 -9.16 -0.63
C SER A 75 -14.21 -9.27 0.66
N GLY A 76 -14.14 -10.47 1.26
CA GLY A 76 -13.36 -10.72 2.48
C GLY A 76 -11.87 -10.48 2.24
N THR A 77 -11.32 -11.00 1.14
CA THR A 77 -9.92 -10.81 0.77
C THR A 77 -9.57 -9.34 0.61
N TYR A 78 -10.41 -8.55 -0.08
CA TYR A 78 -10.17 -7.11 -0.18
C TYR A 78 -10.28 -6.40 1.18
N THR A 79 -11.16 -6.84 2.09
CA THR A 79 -11.26 -6.27 3.44
C THR A 79 -9.97 -6.48 4.22
N THR A 80 -9.42 -7.69 4.21
CA THR A 80 -8.10 -7.96 4.82
C THR A 80 -7.00 -7.13 4.18
N PHE A 81 -7.04 -6.91 2.86
CA PHE A 81 -6.09 -5.99 2.23
C PHE A 81 -6.26 -4.55 2.72
N GLU A 82 -7.48 -4.10 2.98
CA GLU A 82 -7.78 -2.73 3.40
C GLU A 82 -7.40 -2.42 4.86
N GLU A 83 -7.26 -3.45 5.69
CA GLU A 83 -6.84 -3.33 7.10
C GLU A 83 -5.35 -2.99 7.29
N ASP A 84 -4.51 -3.21 6.27
CA ASP A 84 -3.07 -2.90 6.32
C ASP A 84 -2.80 -1.40 6.14
N SER A 85 -2.82 -0.66 7.24
CA SER A 85 -2.57 0.79 7.27
C SER A 85 -1.18 1.17 6.76
N VAL A 86 -0.14 0.42 7.12
CA VAL A 86 1.25 0.73 6.77
C VAL A 86 1.46 0.74 5.26
N LYS A 87 0.91 -0.27 4.56
CA LYS A 87 0.93 -0.31 3.10
C LYS A 87 0.33 0.96 2.49
N TYR A 88 -0.84 1.35 2.95
CA TYR A 88 -1.55 2.51 2.39
C TYR A 88 -0.89 3.84 2.74
N ASP A 89 -0.32 3.98 3.94
CA ASP A 89 0.47 5.16 4.30
C ASP A 89 1.70 5.30 3.39
N LYS A 90 2.37 4.19 3.05
CA LYS A 90 3.49 4.20 2.11
C LYS A 90 3.07 4.55 0.68
N TYR A 91 1.92 4.06 0.23
CA TYR A 91 1.37 4.52 -1.05
C TYR A 91 1.05 6.01 -1.04
N ARG A 92 0.46 6.53 0.04
CA ARG A 92 0.13 7.95 0.19
C ARG A 92 1.39 8.83 0.14
N GLU A 93 2.43 8.47 0.87
CA GLU A 93 3.73 9.14 0.84
C GLU A 93 4.31 9.15 -0.58
N ALA A 94 4.35 7.97 -1.23
CA ALA A 94 4.92 7.82 -2.58
C ALA A 94 4.16 8.64 -3.63
N ILE A 95 2.82 8.63 -3.57
CA ILE A 95 1.96 9.43 -4.48
C ILE A 95 2.22 10.92 -4.26
N GLY A 96 2.31 11.37 -3.00
CA GLY A 96 2.61 12.76 -2.68
C GLY A 96 3.96 13.21 -3.26
N TYR A 97 5.01 12.44 -3.04
CA TYR A 97 6.34 12.74 -3.61
C TYR A 97 6.33 12.75 -5.14
N ALA A 98 5.63 11.82 -5.77
CA ALA A 98 5.52 11.76 -7.23
C ALA A 98 4.79 12.99 -7.79
N ILE A 99 3.71 13.43 -7.14
CA ILE A 99 2.97 14.64 -7.54
C ILE A 99 3.87 15.88 -7.42
N ASP A 100 4.54 16.06 -6.28
CA ASP A 100 5.44 17.21 -6.08
C ASP A 100 6.53 17.26 -7.16
N GLU A 101 7.17 16.12 -7.48
CA GLU A 101 8.20 16.04 -8.53
C GLU A 101 7.64 16.28 -9.94
N LEU A 102 6.40 15.84 -10.22
CA LEU A 102 5.77 16.02 -11.52
C LEU A 102 5.35 17.47 -11.75
N VAL A 103 4.79 18.14 -10.75
CA VAL A 103 4.39 19.55 -10.87
C VAL A 103 5.60 20.44 -11.13
N ASP A 104 6.71 20.20 -10.46
CA ASP A 104 7.96 20.93 -10.71
C ASP A 104 8.48 20.78 -12.16
N LYS A 105 8.18 19.65 -12.81
CA LYS A 105 8.56 19.39 -14.21
C LYS A 105 7.59 19.98 -15.24
N LEU A 106 6.30 20.04 -14.92
CA LEU A 106 5.26 20.51 -15.84
C LEU A 106 5.20 22.03 -15.93
N GLY A 107 5.72 22.75 -14.94
CA GLY A 107 5.89 24.20 -14.97
C GLY A 107 4.56 24.94 -14.88
N HIS A 108 4.02 25.38 -16.02
CA HIS A 108 2.72 26.06 -16.09
C HIS A 108 1.56 25.12 -16.43
N ASP A 109 1.86 23.93 -16.97
CA ASP A 109 0.84 22.90 -17.17
C ASP A 109 0.61 22.20 -15.81
N HIS A 110 -0.63 22.18 -15.33
CA HIS A 110 -0.95 21.63 -14.01
C HIS A 110 -1.89 20.43 -14.09
N GLN A 111 -1.97 19.80 -15.27
CA GLN A 111 -2.77 18.59 -15.46
C GLN A 111 -1.91 17.33 -15.46
N ILE A 112 -2.28 16.35 -14.64
CA ILE A 112 -1.64 15.02 -14.60
C ILE A 112 -2.69 13.95 -14.84
N ILE A 113 -2.42 13.02 -15.75
CA ILE A 113 -3.29 11.86 -15.98
C ILE A 113 -2.74 10.67 -15.19
N VAL A 114 -3.56 10.12 -14.29
CA VAL A 114 -3.18 9.00 -13.41
C VAL A 114 -3.98 7.75 -13.78
N PHE A 115 -3.25 6.67 -14.08
CA PHE A 115 -3.83 5.35 -14.28
C PHE A 115 -3.59 4.48 -13.05
N LEU A 116 -4.65 4.07 -12.37
CA LEU A 116 -4.60 3.09 -11.30
C LEU A 116 -4.94 1.71 -11.87
N LEU A 117 -3.92 0.86 -12.03
CA LEU A 117 -4.04 -0.48 -12.60
C LEU A 117 -4.24 -1.53 -11.50
N GLY A 118 -5.40 -2.19 -11.49
CA GLY A 118 -5.82 -3.07 -10.39
C GLY A 118 -6.38 -2.28 -9.22
N ALA A 119 -7.42 -1.47 -9.49
CA ALA A 119 -7.99 -0.55 -8.51
C ALA A 119 -8.70 -1.22 -7.32
N GLY A 120 -9.03 -2.51 -7.42
CA GLY A 120 -9.77 -3.25 -6.40
C GLY A 120 -11.07 -2.51 -6.03
N ARG A 121 -11.30 -2.26 -4.74
CA ARG A 121 -12.45 -1.49 -4.24
C ARG A 121 -12.17 0.01 -4.09
N GLY A 122 -11.04 0.49 -4.58
CA GLY A 122 -10.69 1.92 -4.65
C GLY A 122 -10.00 2.59 -3.44
N PRO A 123 -9.41 1.91 -2.44
CA PRO A 123 -8.71 2.62 -1.36
C PRO A 123 -7.55 3.49 -1.89
N LEU A 124 -6.79 2.99 -2.87
CA LEU A 124 -5.73 3.78 -3.51
C LEU A 124 -6.28 4.92 -4.37
N MET A 125 -7.46 4.77 -4.97
CA MET A 125 -8.09 5.85 -5.74
C MET A 125 -8.40 7.04 -4.83
N GLN A 126 -8.97 6.77 -3.65
CA GLN A 126 -9.21 7.80 -2.65
C GLN A 126 -7.92 8.52 -2.25
N MET A 127 -6.82 7.78 -2.08
CA MET A 127 -5.53 8.37 -1.69
C MET A 127 -4.95 9.29 -2.75
N ILE A 128 -5.15 8.98 -4.03
CA ILE A 128 -4.73 9.85 -5.14
C ILE A 128 -5.53 11.15 -5.14
N MET A 129 -6.86 11.06 -4.97
CA MET A 129 -7.73 12.25 -4.84
C MET A 129 -7.36 13.09 -3.61
N ASP A 130 -7.13 12.45 -2.47
CA ASP A 130 -6.67 13.15 -1.26
C ASP A 130 -5.34 13.87 -1.50
N ALA A 131 -4.44 13.28 -2.29
CA ALA A 131 -3.14 13.87 -2.59
C ALA A 131 -3.28 15.14 -3.42
N GLU A 132 -4.17 15.16 -4.42
CA GLU A 132 -4.54 16.37 -5.17
C GLU A 132 -5.10 17.45 -4.25
N MET A 133 -6.11 17.11 -3.44
CA MET A 133 -6.74 18.05 -2.50
C MET A 133 -5.71 18.63 -1.53
N ASN A 134 -4.81 17.79 -1.00
CA ASN A 134 -3.77 18.22 -0.08
C ASN A 134 -2.72 19.11 -0.76
N PHE A 135 -2.34 18.80 -2.00
CA PHE A 135 -1.45 19.63 -2.79
C PHE A 135 -2.07 21.02 -3.01
N ASN A 136 -3.31 21.07 -3.50
CA ASN A 136 -4.05 22.31 -3.76
C ASN A 136 -4.28 23.13 -2.48
N LYS A 137 -4.57 22.47 -1.36
CA LYS A 137 -4.70 23.14 -0.05
C LYS A 137 -3.40 23.80 0.41
N LYS A 138 -2.24 23.20 0.14
CA LYS A 138 -0.92 23.77 0.46
C LYS A 138 -0.53 24.90 -0.51
N ASN A 139 -1.00 24.85 -1.75
CA ASN A 139 -0.58 25.74 -2.84
C ASN A 139 -1.66 26.76 -3.26
N ARG A 140 -2.55 27.16 -2.34
CA ARG A 140 -3.71 28.05 -2.62
C ARG A 140 -3.40 29.38 -3.31
N THR A 141 -2.16 29.84 -3.27
CA THR A 141 -1.71 31.10 -3.86
C THR A 141 -1.22 30.94 -5.30
N ARG A 142 -1.06 29.71 -5.80
CA ARG A 142 -0.76 29.47 -7.22
C ARG A 142 -1.99 29.78 -8.06
N HIS A 143 -1.78 30.47 -9.19
CA HIS A 143 -2.85 30.81 -10.12
C HIS A 143 -3.48 29.57 -10.78
N ASP A 144 -2.72 28.48 -10.87
CA ASP A 144 -3.15 27.23 -11.47
C ASP A 144 -3.09 26.12 -10.40
N LEU A 145 -4.26 25.59 -10.06
CA LEU A 145 -4.38 24.42 -9.18
C LEU A 145 -4.03 23.15 -9.96
N LEU A 146 -3.50 22.15 -9.26
CA LEU A 146 -3.30 20.81 -9.81
C LEU A 146 -4.66 20.20 -10.16
N GLU A 147 -4.76 19.66 -11.37
CA GLU A 147 -5.90 18.88 -11.85
C GLU A 147 -5.43 17.45 -12.18
N LEU A 148 -5.99 16.46 -11.49
CA LEU A 148 -5.75 15.06 -11.78
C LEU A 148 -6.89 14.46 -12.61
N LYS A 149 -6.55 13.91 -13.78
CA LYS A 149 -7.46 13.06 -14.55
C LYS A 149 -7.24 11.61 -14.18
N LEU A 150 -8.22 11.02 -13.50
CA LEU A 150 -8.08 9.70 -12.89
C LEU A 150 -8.75 8.61 -13.72
N VAL A 151 -8.03 7.52 -13.96
CA VAL A 151 -8.54 6.31 -14.63
C VAL A 151 -8.26 5.09 -13.76
N ALA A 152 -9.33 4.51 -13.17
CA ALA A 152 -9.26 3.21 -12.51
C ALA A 152 -9.47 2.08 -13.53
N VAL A 153 -8.55 1.13 -13.55
CA VAL A 153 -8.65 -0.11 -14.33
C VAL A 153 -8.77 -1.28 -13.37
N GLU A 154 -9.83 -2.07 -13.49
CA GLU A 154 -10.05 -3.26 -12.66
C GLU A 154 -10.72 -4.34 -13.51
N LYS A 155 -10.19 -5.57 -13.45
CA LYS A 155 -10.71 -6.72 -14.21
C LYS A 155 -11.85 -7.41 -13.46
N ASN A 156 -11.77 -7.42 -12.13
CA ASN A 156 -12.74 -8.09 -11.28
C ASN A 156 -14.06 -7.34 -11.30
N VAL A 157 -15.02 -7.87 -12.07
CA VAL A 157 -16.36 -7.29 -12.24
C VAL A 157 -17.08 -7.04 -10.92
N ASN A 158 -16.81 -7.83 -9.89
CA ASN A 158 -17.41 -7.65 -8.57
C ASN A 158 -16.86 -6.39 -7.87
N ALA A 159 -15.56 -6.16 -7.96
CA ALA A 159 -14.91 -4.96 -7.44
C ALA A 159 -15.31 -3.71 -8.23
N VAL A 160 -15.54 -3.85 -9.54
CA VAL A 160 -16.06 -2.77 -10.40
C VAL A 160 -17.43 -2.26 -9.94
N VAL A 161 -18.29 -3.11 -9.36
CA VAL A 161 -19.57 -2.66 -8.78
C VAL A 161 -19.31 -1.67 -7.64
N THR A 162 -18.37 -1.98 -6.75
CA THR A 162 -17.96 -1.06 -5.67
C THR A 162 -17.37 0.22 -6.24
N LEU A 163 -16.47 0.13 -7.21
CA LEU A 163 -15.87 1.32 -7.84
C LEU A 163 -16.91 2.22 -8.50
N LYS A 164 -17.91 1.65 -9.21
CA LYS A 164 -19.00 2.42 -9.81
C LYS A 164 -19.86 3.11 -8.76
N TYR A 165 -20.19 2.42 -7.67
CA TYR A 165 -20.91 3.00 -6.56
C TYR A 165 -20.15 4.20 -5.98
N ARG A 166 -18.87 4.03 -5.63
CA ARG A 166 -18.02 5.10 -5.11
C ARG A 166 -17.87 6.24 -6.12
N ASN A 167 -17.77 5.93 -7.41
CA ASN A 167 -17.72 6.95 -8.46
C ASN A 167 -18.98 7.81 -8.50
N CYS A 168 -20.15 7.23 -8.21
CA CYS A 168 -21.43 7.94 -8.19
C CYS A 168 -21.75 8.64 -6.86
N THR A 169 -21.13 8.24 -5.76
CA THR A 169 -21.47 8.76 -4.42
C THR A 169 -20.36 9.57 -3.76
N GLU A 170 -19.11 9.26 -4.06
CA GLU A 170 -17.91 9.80 -3.41
C GLU A 170 -17.06 10.63 -4.39
N TYR A 171 -17.05 10.30 -5.68
CA TYR A 171 -16.11 10.91 -6.66
C TYR A 171 -16.78 11.87 -7.66
N VAL A 172 -18.04 12.26 -7.47
CA VAL A 172 -18.80 13.11 -8.41
C VAL A 172 -18.43 14.60 -8.28
N ASP A 173 -17.77 15.01 -7.19
CA ASP A 173 -17.54 16.42 -6.86
C ASP A 173 -16.08 16.90 -7.04
N ILE A 174 -15.32 16.29 -7.97
CA ILE A 174 -13.97 16.76 -8.37
C ILE A 174 -14.01 17.29 -9.80
#